data_AF-A0A971G1N9-F1
#
_entry.id   AF-A0A971G1N9-F1
#
_cell.length_a   1.000
_cell.length_b   1.000
_cell.length_c   1.000
_cell.angle_alpha   90.00
_cell.angle_beta   90.00
_cell.angle_gamma   90.00
#
_symmetry.space_group_name_H-M   'P 1'
#
loop_
_entity.id
_entity.type
_entity.pdbx_description
1 polymer ?
#
loop_
_entity_poly.entity_id
_entity_poly.type
_entity_poly.pdbx_seq_one_letter_code
_entity_poly.pdbx_strand_id
1 'polypeptide(L)'
;MSRYQIWDKQSNVYTHGGKGVYTPQEWMTLHPWTALEGVHVVLAGGAINGALIDNLQDMAARYRQTGAELDLSRNPQEVLADIEAFEDAQAAAQLAAAQEAANTPSAQERIAAELEFQALVYLPDEEEV
;
A
#
# COMPACT_ATOMS: atom_id res chain seq x y z
N MET A 1 -1.31 -6.48 13.44
CA MET A 1 0.11 -6.27 13.79
C MET A 1 0.60 -5.12 12.91
N SER A 2 1.48 -4.25 13.39
CA SER A 2 2.09 -3.21 12.55
C SER A 2 2.84 -3.83 11.38
N ARG A 3 2.73 -3.21 10.20
CA ARG A 3 3.43 -3.62 8.97
C ARG A 3 4.91 -3.23 9.00
N TYR A 4 5.25 -2.21 9.78
CA TYR A 4 6.62 -1.73 9.93
C TYR A 4 7.02 -1.61 11.40
N GLN A 5 8.33 -1.62 11.65
CA GLN A 5 8.90 -1.34 12.97
C GLN A 5 10.24 -0.62 12.84
N ILE A 6 10.61 0.17 13.85
CA ILE A 6 11.96 0.70 13.97
C ILE A 6 12.83 -0.35 14.65
N TRP A 7 13.92 -0.71 14.00
CA TRP A 7 14.88 -1.65 14.54
C TRP A 7 15.67 -1.03 15.70
N ASP A 8 15.74 -1.77 16.81
CA ASP A 8 16.49 -1.40 18.02
C ASP A 8 18.01 -1.50 17.86
N LYS A 9 18.49 -1.99 16.70
CA LYS A 9 19.91 -2.26 16.41
C LYS A 9 20.55 -3.31 17.34
N GLN A 10 19.74 -4.11 18.01
CA GLN A 10 20.15 -5.11 19.02
C GLN A 10 19.50 -6.48 18.80
N SER A 11 18.27 -6.50 18.32
CA SER A 11 17.54 -7.71 17.99
C SER A 11 18.04 -8.31 16.67
N ASN A 12 18.00 -9.64 16.57
CA ASN A 12 18.32 -10.35 15.34
C ASN A 12 17.34 -10.00 14.21
N VAL A 13 17.83 -10.09 12.97
CA VAL A 13 17.03 -9.89 11.77
C VAL A 13 16.84 -11.23 11.06
N TYR A 14 15.59 -11.56 10.76
CA TYR A 14 15.17 -12.82 10.14
C TYR A 14 14.74 -12.56 8.70
N THR A 15 15.22 -13.38 7.77
CA THR A 15 14.98 -13.22 6.32
C THR A 15 14.48 -14.52 5.70
N HIS A 16 13.74 -14.42 4.59
CA HIS A 16 13.28 -15.61 3.84
C HIS A 16 14.42 -16.33 3.08
N GLY A 17 15.55 -15.66 2.85
CA GLY A 17 16.70 -16.19 2.09
C GLY A 17 18.05 -15.83 2.70
N GLY A 18 19.14 -16.31 2.06
CA GLY A 18 20.50 -16.15 2.59
C GLY A 18 20.74 -17.03 3.83
N LYS A 19 21.34 -16.45 4.88
CA LYS A 19 21.60 -17.15 6.16
C LYS A 19 20.32 -17.43 6.97
N GLY A 20 19.21 -16.78 6.64
CA GLY A 20 17.92 -16.88 7.35
C GLY A 20 17.85 -16.11 8.66
N VAL A 21 18.96 -16.00 9.40
CA VAL A 21 19.08 -15.13 10.58
C VAL A 21 20.42 -14.41 10.60
N TYR A 22 20.37 -13.11 10.87
CA TYR A 22 21.53 -12.25 11.02
C TYR A 22 21.55 -11.67 12.43
N THR A 23 22.71 -11.73 13.07
CA THR A 23 22.98 -10.91 14.27
C THR A 23 22.99 -9.43 13.88
N PRO A 24 22.84 -8.49 14.83
CA PRO A 24 22.93 -7.06 14.53
C PRO A 24 24.23 -6.67 13.84
N GLN A 25 25.36 -7.23 14.28
CA GLN A 25 26.67 -6.95 13.71
C GLN A 25 26.77 -7.47 12.28
N GLU A 26 26.29 -8.68 12.01
CA GLU A 26 26.24 -9.21 10.64
C GLU A 26 25.31 -8.38 9.75
N TRP A 27 24.17 -7.94 10.27
CA TRP A 27 23.21 -7.12 9.53
C TRP A 27 23.79 -5.74 9.20
N MET A 28 24.46 -5.09 10.14
CA MET A 28 25.18 -3.85 9.92
C MET A 28 26.37 -4.01 8.98
N THR A 29 27.07 -5.15 9.04
CA THR A 29 28.16 -5.44 8.09
C THR A 29 27.61 -5.57 6.67
N LEU A 30 26.44 -6.21 6.52
CA LEU A 30 25.75 -6.34 5.25
C LEU A 30 25.16 -5.01 4.75
N HIS A 31 24.67 -4.17 5.67
CA HIS A 31 24.06 -2.87 5.39
C HIS A 31 24.70 -1.76 6.24
N PRO A 32 25.91 -1.26 5.88
CA PRO A 32 26.70 -0.37 6.74
C PRO A 32 25.99 0.92 7.18
N TRP A 33 25.08 1.45 6.35
CA TRP A 33 24.31 2.65 6.67
C TRP A 33 23.42 2.48 7.91
N THR A 34 23.03 1.25 8.24
CA THR A 34 22.23 0.96 9.44
C THR A 34 23.00 1.19 10.74
N ALA A 35 24.33 1.18 10.68
CA ALA A 35 25.20 1.45 11.83
C ALA A 35 25.32 2.95 12.17
N LEU A 36 24.92 3.85 11.26
CA LEU A 36 25.03 5.29 11.47
C LEU A 36 24.15 5.75 12.64
N GLU A 37 24.71 6.61 13.51
CA GLU A 37 23.95 7.25 14.57
C GLU A 37 22.90 8.21 14.00
N GLY A 38 21.78 8.38 14.69
CA GLY A 38 20.66 9.22 14.25
C GLY A 38 19.81 8.63 13.11
N VAL A 39 20.23 7.52 12.49
CA VAL A 39 19.43 6.82 11.49
C VAL A 39 18.44 5.87 12.16
N HIS A 40 17.15 6.10 11.88
CA HIS A 40 16.07 5.18 12.20
C HIS A 40 15.89 4.17 11.07
N VAL A 41 16.27 2.93 11.35
CA VAL A 41 16.17 1.81 10.41
C VAL A 41 14.78 1.21 10.53
N VAL A 42 14.04 1.19 9.42
CA VAL A 42 12.73 0.57 9.32
C VAL A 42 12.90 -0.86 8.83
N LEU A 43 12.26 -1.80 9.52
CA LEU A 43 12.14 -3.20 9.13
C LEU A 43 10.67 -3.55 8.92
N ALA A 44 10.41 -4.68 8.25
CA ALA A 44 9.08 -5.25 8.21
C ALA A 44 8.64 -5.66 9.63
N GLY A 45 7.35 -5.56 9.88
CA GLY A 45 6.71 -6.12 11.07
C GLY A 45 6.62 -7.64 11.01
N GLY A 46 6.45 -8.26 12.18
CA GLY A 46 6.26 -9.71 12.31
C GLY A 46 7.55 -10.52 12.40
N ALA A 47 7.41 -11.85 12.27
CA ALA A 47 8.50 -12.81 12.54
C ALA A 47 9.64 -12.75 11.52
N ILE A 48 9.35 -12.40 10.27
CA ILE A 48 10.36 -12.26 9.21
C ILE A 48 10.57 -10.76 8.92
N ASN A 49 11.16 -10.10 9.90
CA ASN A 49 11.33 -8.65 9.93
C ASN A 49 12.32 -8.11 8.88
N GLY A 50 13.26 -8.92 8.39
CA GLY A 50 14.20 -8.54 7.34
C GLY A 50 13.62 -8.56 5.92
N ALA A 51 12.30 -8.73 5.76
CA ALA A 51 11.64 -8.67 4.46
C ALA A 51 11.64 -7.27 3.84
N LEU A 52 11.84 -6.23 4.65
CA LEU A 52 12.00 -4.84 4.24
C LEU A 52 13.13 -4.22 5.06
N ILE A 53 13.91 -3.34 4.43
CA ILE A 53 14.91 -2.52 5.10
C ILE A 53 14.89 -1.12 4.48
N ASP A 54 14.72 -0.10 5.30
CA ASP A 54 14.60 1.28 4.83
C ASP A 54 15.08 2.30 5.87
N ASN A 55 15.23 3.54 5.44
CA ASN A 55 15.47 4.68 6.31
C ASN A 55 14.14 5.44 6.52
N LEU A 56 13.78 5.74 7.77
CA LEU A 56 12.52 6.44 8.07
C LEU A 56 12.39 7.80 7.37
N GLN A 57 13.48 8.57 7.28
CA GLN A 57 13.48 9.88 6.61
C GLN A 57 13.19 9.74 5.12
N ASP A 58 13.86 8.80 4.46
CA ASP A 58 13.68 8.55 3.02
C ASP A 58 12.29 7.97 2.72
N MET A 59 11.82 7.06 3.57
CA MET A 59 10.47 6.51 3.50
C MET A 59 9.41 7.61 3.64
N ALA A 60 9.49 8.44 4.67
CA ALA A 60 8.57 9.54 4.86
C ALA A 60 8.63 10.57 3.72
N ALA A 61 9.82 10.83 3.16
CA ALA A 61 9.96 11.70 2.00
C ALA A 61 9.18 11.16 0.78
N ARG A 62 9.21 9.85 0.53
CA ARG A 62 8.42 9.22 -0.54
C ARG A 62 6.91 9.34 -0.30
N TYR A 63 6.43 9.09 0.90
CA TYR A 63 4.99 9.25 1.20
C TYR A 63 4.54 10.71 1.15
N ARG A 64 5.37 11.66 1.54
CA ARG A 64 5.05 13.09 1.36
C ARG A 64 4.91 13.48 -0.11
N GLN A 65 5.71 12.89 -0.99
CA GLN A 65 5.58 13.10 -2.44
C GLN A 65 4.26 12.56 -3.00
N THR A 66 3.64 11.59 -2.33
CA THR A 66 2.33 11.02 -2.71
C THR A 66 1.16 11.65 -1.95
N GLY A 67 1.43 12.68 -1.13
CA GLY A 67 0.40 13.47 -0.44
C GLY A 67 0.17 13.12 1.03
N ALA A 68 1.00 12.29 1.65
CA ALA A 68 0.91 12.03 3.09
C ALA A 68 1.41 13.24 3.91
N GLU A 69 0.63 13.65 4.91
CA GLU A 69 1.04 14.66 5.89
C GLU A 69 1.70 13.98 7.09
N LEU A 70 3.04 13.95 7.09
CA LEU A 70 3.83 13.27 8.13
C LEU A 70 4.61 14.28 8.97
N ASP A 71 4.58 14.14 10.30
CA ASP A 71 5.41 14.92 11.23
C ASP A 71 6.58 14.08 11.76
N LEU A 72 7.78 14.36 11.26
CA LEU A 72 9.02 13.64 11.63
C LEU A 72 9.64 14.08 12.96
N SER A 73 9.08 15.10 13.63
CA SER A 73 9.53 15.48 14.96
C SER A 73 8.94 14.58 16.06
N ARG A 74 7.92 13.80 15.71
CA ARG A 74 7.25 12.85 16.60
C ARG A 74 8.08 11.59 16.82
N ASN A 75 7.56 10.73 17.69
CA ASN A 75 8.11 9.41 17.91
C ASN A 75 8.21 8.64 16.56
N PRO A 76 9.36 8.06 16.21
CA PRO A 76 9.55 7.29 14.98
C PRO A 76 8.50 6.19 14.73
N GLN A 77 8.03 5.51 15.77
CA GLN A 77 6.96 4.52 15.67
C GLN A 77 5.60 5.14 15.35
N GLU A 78 5.31 6.34 15.84
CA GLU A 78 4.07 7.07 15.48
C GLU A 78 4.09 7.49 14.01
N VAL A 79 5.25 7.92 13.49
CA VAL A 79 5.40 8.22 12.06
C VAL A 79 5.11 7.00 11.20
N LEU A 80 5.59 5.82 11.58
CA LEU A 80 5.28 4.58 10.87
C LEU A 80 3.79 4.26 10.92
N ALA A 81 3.12 4.48 12.05
CA ALA A 81 1.68 4.30 12.17
C ALA A 81 0.90 5.26 11.25
N ASP A 82 1.34 6.52 11.14
CA ASP A 82 0.74 7.49 10.22
C ASP A 82 0.93 7.07 8.74
N ILE A 83 2.08 6.49 8.39
CA ILE A 83 2.31 5.91 7.07
C ILE A 83 1.37 4.73 6.80
N GLU A 84 1.24 3.80 7.75
CA GLU A 84 0.34 2.65 7.60
C GLU A 84 -1.12 3.12 7.41
N ALA A 85 -1.57 4.09 8.20
CA ALA A 85 -2.91 4.66 8.08
C ALA A 85 -3.14 5.30 6.69
N PHE A 86 -2.14 6.01 6.15
CA PHE A 86 -2.21 6.58 4.81
C PHE A 86 -2.32 5.50 3.72
N GLU A 87 -1.52 4.44 3.82
CA GLU A 87 -1.58 3.32 2.88
C GLU A 87 -2.92 2.57 2.93
N ASP A 88 -3.47 2.37 4.12
CA ASP A 88 -4.79 1.74 4.28
C ASP A 88 -5.88 2.61 3.63
N ALA A 89 -5.81 3.93 3.80
CA ALA A 89 -6.72 4.87 3.14
C ALA A 89 -6.61 4.83 1.61
N GLN A 90 -5.38 4.76 1.07
CA GLN A 90 -5.15 4.62 -0.37
C GLN A 90 -5.71 3.31 -0.91
N ALA A 91 -5.46 2.19 -0.23
CA ALA A 91 -5.98 0.89 -0.62
C ALA A 91 -7.51 0.85 -0.61
N ALA A 92 -8.14 1.44 0.41
CA ALA A 92 -9.60 1.56 0.50
C ALA A 92 -10.17 2.42 -0.64
N ALA A 93 -9.55 3.56 -0.94
CA ALA A 93 -9.96 4.42 -2.04
C ALA A 93 -9.83 3.71 -3.40
N GLN A 94 -8.73 2.97 -3.61
CA GLN A 94 -8.52 2.21 -4.84
C GLN A 94 -9.54 1.08 -5.00
N LEU A 95 -9.87 0.38 -3.90
CA LEU A 95 -10.91 -0.65 -3.91
C LEU A 95 -12.29 -0.05 -4.23
N ALA A 96 -12.62 1.10 -3.63
CA ALA A 96 -13.88 1.80 -3.91
C ALA A 96 -13.97 2.23 -5.38
N ALA A 97 -12.90 2.81 -5.94
CA ALA A 97 -12.84 3.20 -7.34
C ALA A 97 -12.96 2.00 -8.28
N ALA A 98 -12.33 0.87 -7.96
CA ALA A 98 -12.47 -0.36 -8.74
C ALA A 98 -13.90 -0.90 -8.71
N GLN A 99 -14.57 -0.85 -7.56
CA GLN A 99 -15.97 -1.27 -7.44
C GLN A 99 -16.93 -0.36 -8.21
N GLU A 100 -16.70 0.96 -8.18
CA GLU A 100 -17.46 1.92 -8.96
C GLU A 100 -17.28 1.69 -10.47
N ALA A 101 -16.03 1.47 -10.92
CA ALA A 101 -15.73 1.16 -12.30
C ALA A 101 -16.40 -0.15 -12.76
N ALA A 102 -16.45 -1.17 -11.90
CA ALA A 102 -17.13 -2.44 -12.20
C ALA A 102 -18.66 -2.30 -12.29
N ASN A 103 -19.27 -1.36 -11.56
CA ASN A 103 -20.71 -1.13 -11.54
C ASN A 103 -21.19 -0.13 -12.59
N THR A 104 -20.27 0.60 -13.24
CA THR A 104 -20.60 1.58 -14.27
C THR A 104 -20.79 0.85 -15.61
N PRO A 105 -21.98 0.93 -16.25
CA PRO A 105 -22.18 0.31 -17.56
C PRO A 105 -21.16 0.83 -18.57
N SER A 106 -20.53 -0.10 -19.27
CA SER A 106 -19.58 0.20 -20.33
C SER A 106 -20.24 1.02 -21.45
N ALA A 107 -19.42 1.65 -22.29
CA ALA A 107 -19.95 2.35 -23.46
C ALA A 107 -20.75 1.40 -24.37
N GLN A 108 -20.31 0.15 -24.53
CA GLN A 108 -21.03 -0.84 -25.34
C GLN A 108 -22.38 -1.23 -24.72
N GLU A 109 -22.44 -1.47 -23.41
CA GLU A 109 -23.69 -1.80 -22.72
C GLU A 109 -24.70 -0.64 -22.79
N ARG A 110 -24.22 0.62 -22.66
CA ARG A 110 -25.08 1.80 -22.83
C ARG A 110 -25.62 1.93 -24.26
N ILE A 111 -24.79 1.65 -25.27
CA ILE A 111 -25.21 1.65 -26.67
C ILE A 111 -26.20 0.51 -26.95
N ALA A 112 -25.93 -0.69 -26.42
CA ALA A 112 -26.83 -1.84 -26.58
C ALA A 112 -28.20 -1.58 -25.96
N ALA A 113 -28.25 -1.04 -24.73
CA ALA A 113 -29.50 -0.68 -24.06
C ALA A 113 -30.30 0.38 -24.84
N GLU A 114 -29.63 1.38 -25.43
CA GLU A 114 -30.28 2.39 -26.28
C GLU A 114 -30.85 1.78 -27.57
N LEU A 115 -30.10 0.91 -28.24
CA LEU A 115 -30.57 0.22 -29.45
C LEU A 115 -31.74 -0.73 -29.14
N GLU A 116 -31.70 -1.42 -28.01
CA GLU A 116 -32.80 -2.26 -27.53
C GLU A 116 -34.06 -1.43 -27.25
N PHE A 117 -33.90 -0.28 -26.57
CA PHE A 117 -35.00 0.65 -26.34
C PHE A 117 -35.61 1.16 -27.66
N GLN A 118 -34.78 1.59 -28.62
CA GLN A 118 -35.27 2.02 -29.93
C GLN A 118 -36.02 0.90 -30.65
N ALA A 119 -35.50 -0.34 -30.65
CA ALA A 119 -36.18 -1.48 -31.25
C ALA A 119 -37.56 -1.73 -30.62
N LEU A 120 -37.68 -1.58 -29.30
CA LEU A 120 -38.95 -1.70 -28.57
C LEU A 120 -39.94 -0.58 -28.91
N VAL A 121 -39.49 0.67 -29.01
CA VAL A 121 -40.37 1.82 -29.34
C VAL A 121 -40.87 1.78 -30.79
N TYR A 122 -40.09 1.19 -31.70
CA TYR A 122 -40.45 1.10 -33.12
C TYR A 122 -41.12 -0.22 -33.52
N LEU A 123 -41.42 -1.12 -32.58
CA LEU A 123 -42.27 -2.28 -32.85
C LEU A 123 -43.69 -1.80 -33.16
N PRO A 124 -44.28 -2.15 -34.32
CA PRO A 124 -45.68 -1.87 -34.58
C PRO A 124 -46.55 -2.63 -33.59
N ASP A 125 -47.57 -1.99 -33.03
CA ASP A 125 -48.57 -2.66 -32.19
C ASP A 125 -49.14 -3.84 -32.98
N GLU A 126 -49.00 -5.07 -32.47
CA GLU A 126 -49.66 -6.23 -33.08
C GLU A 126 -51.18 -6.01 -32.97
N GLU A 127 -51.86 -5.77 -34.10
CA GLU A 127 -53.32 -5.79 -34.15
C GLU A 127 -53.79 -7.20 -33.76
N GLU A 128 -54.37 -7.34 -32.56
CA GLU A 128 -55.10 -8.55 -32.15
C GLU A 128 -56.25 -8.82 -33.14
N VAL A 129 -56.24 -10.01 -33.78
CA VAL A 129 -57.33 -10.54 -34.64
C VAL A 129 -58.05 -11.67 -33.95
#